data_AF-A0A1Q9DQW7-F1
#
_entry.id   AF-A0A1Q9DQW7-F1
#
_cell.length_a   1.000
_cell.length_b   1.000
_cell.length_c   1.000
_cell.angle_alpha   90.00
_cell.angle_beta   90.00
_cell.angle_gamma   90.00
#
_symmetry.space_group_name_H-M   'P 1'
#
loop_
_entity.id
_entity.type
_entity.pdbx_description
1 polymer ?
#
loop_
_entity_poly.entity_id
_entity_poly.type
_entity_poly.pdbx_seq_one_letter_code
_entity_poly.pdbx_strand_id
1 'polypeptide(L)'
;MDDAGPELQRSLAASRYSEDAIPLGHASVWGSWFCTKTQSWGFACCHATDREAKPCKPEALLATSEPEDMVSTPRREAEASSEAAEWLPRSSFETSVGFLTHSMQYFLRCWRSGLQDPTTARRLQGLGSGGSNLTSERSVDEAGRAVEDMCRKLGAQRLSVDLLHKLEEMVVSIGDREYAHANKIYMDLVIGTKKWLNDMPYMVNFSMSRQDTEVHWTPESGSHPVDEAGLRSHVVVLRRIMMVLQALSPNTDPSKNCG
;
A
#
# COMPACT_ATOMS: atom_id res chain seq x y z
N MET A 1 27.56 19.13 39.97
CA MET A 1 27.33 20.42 39.28
C MET A 1 27.19 20.03 37.83
N ASP A 2 25.96 19.65 37.50
CA ASP A 2 25.63 18.92 36.29
C ASP A 2 24.96 19.91 35.35
N ASP A 3 25.70 20.29 34.31
CA ASP A 3 25.32 21.27 33.31
C ASP A 3 24.51 20.55 32.22
N ALA A 4 23.19 20.61 32.31
CA ALA A 4 22.27 20.10 31.30
C ALA A 4 22.00 21.20 30.26
N GLY A 5 22.57 21.04 29.06
CA GLY A 5 22.34 21.92 27.92
C GLY A 5 20.88 21.86 27.40
N PRO A 6 20.35 22.96 26.83
CA PRO A 6 18.94 23.04 26.46
C PRO A 6 18.63 22.35 25.12
N GLU A 7 17.59 21.51 25.12
CA GLU A 7 16.97 20.94 23.92
C GLU A 7 16.35 22.03 23.05
N LEU A 8 16.93 22.24 21.86
CA LEU A 8 16.35 23.07 20.81
C LEU A 8 15.15 22.35 20.16
N GLN A 9 13.96 22.56 20.71
CA GLN A 9 12.70 22.27 20.01
C GLN A 9 12.60 23.17 18.77
N ARG A 10 12.86 22.60 17.59
CA ARG A 10 12.58 23.25 16.31
C ARG A 10 11.07 23.35 16.11
N SER A 11 10.49 24.50 16.44
CA SER A 11 9.12 24.83 16.07
C SER A 11 9.00 24.89 14.55
N LEU A 12 8.24 23.98 13.96
CA LEU A 12 7.92 24.04 12.53
C LEU A 12 7.07 25.28 12.27
N ALA A 13 7.36 26.00 11.19
CA ALA A 13 6.58 27.17 10.79
C ALA A 13 5.13 26.74 10.55
N ALA A 14 4.19 27.40 11.24
CA ALA A 14 2.77 27.18 11.02
C ALA A 14 2.43 27.51 9.56
N SER A 15 1.62 26.66 8.91
CA SER A 15 1.14 26.94 7.56
C SER A 15 0.35 28.25 7.57
N ARG A 16 0.56 29.08 6.53
CA ARG A 16 -0.08 30.40 6.40
C ARG A 16 -1.57 30.35 6.06
N TYR A 17 -2.09 29.15 5.81
CA TYR A 17 -3.44 28.93 5.33
C TYR A 17 -4.21 28.16 6.39
N SER A 18 -5.40 28.65 6.74
CA SER A 18 -6.33 27.93 7.61
C SER A 18 -6.84 26.69 6.85
N GLU A 19 -6.18 25.56 7.06
CA GLU A 19 -6.70 24.26 6.65
C GLU A 19 -7.98 23.98 7.47
N ASP A 20 -8.93 23.26 6.88
CA ASP A 20 -10.19 22.87 7.52
C ASP A 20 -11.13 23.99 7.96
N ALA A 21 -11.04 25.18 7.34
CA ALA A 21 -12.07 26.20 7.52
C ALA A 21 -13.41 25.68 6.99
N ILE A 22 -14.40 25.55 7.87
CA ILE A 22 -15.76 25.11 7.53
C ILE A 22 -16.59 26.35 7.18
N PRO A 23 -16.80 26.66 5.89
CA PRO A 23 -17.54 27.85 5.53
C PRO A 23 -19.03 27.67 5.87
N LEU A 24 -19.67 28.76 6.27
CA LEU A 24 -21.13 28.95 6.21
C LEU A 24 -21.98 27.92 6.98
N GLY A 25 -21.47 27.37 8.09
CA GLY A 25 -22.27 26.52 9.00
C GLY A 25 -22.59 25.12 8.45
N HIS A 26 -21.77 24.62 7.54
CA HIS A 26 -21.78 23.21 7.13
C HIS A 26 -21.04 22.33 8.15
N ALA A 27 -21.14 21.00 8.05
CA ALA A 27 -20.41 20.05 8.91
C ALA A 27 -19.16 19.46 8.25
N SER A 28 -18.84 19.92 7.03
CA SER A 28 -17.76 19.41 6.19
C SER A 28 -17.21 20.54 5.33
N VAL A 29 -15.93 20.48 4.99
CA VAL A 29 -15.30 21.44 4.06
C VAL A 29 -15.84 21.30 2.63
N TRP A 30 -15.81 22.40 1.87
CA TRP A 30 -16.16 22.37 0.45
C TRP A 30 -15.17 21.49 -0.32
N GLY A 31 -15.65 20.57 -1.16
CA GLY A 31 -14.82 19.61 -1.88
C GLY A 31 -14.61 18.27 -1.15
N SER A 32 -15.31 18.06 -0.02
CA SER A 32 -15.31 16.78 0.70
C SER A 32 -16.14 15.68 0.01
N TRP A 33 -16.92 16.02 -1.02
CA TRP A 33 -17.75 15.07 -1.77
C TRP A 33 -17.78 15.42 -3.26
N PHE A 34 -17.83 14.40 -4.13
CA PHE A 34 -17.91 14.55 -5.59
C PHE A 34 -19.14 13.82 -6.15
N CYS A 35 -20.01 14.57 -6.84
CA CYS A 35 -21.18 14.01 -7.51
C CYS A 35 -20.79 13.47 -8.89
N THR A 36 -20.88 12.14 -9.09
CA THR A 36 -20.60 11.53 -10.39
C THR A 36 -21.63 11.88 -11.47
N LYS A 37 -22.87 12.20 -11.08
CA LYS A 37 -23.96 12.53 -12.01
C LYS A 37 -23.81 13.93 -12.61
N THR A 38 -23.40 14.91 -11.82
CA THR A 38 -23.24 16.31 -12.24
C THR A 38 -21.78 16.69 -12.46
N GLN A 39 -20.84 15.78 -12.20
CA GLN A 39 -19.39 15.99 -12.29
C GLN A 39 -18.92 17.22 -11.52
N SER A 40 -19.51 17.47 -10.35
CA SER A 40 -19.26 18.66 -9.54
C SER A 40 -18.91 18.29 -8.10
N TRP A 41 -18.02 19.09 -7.51
CA TRP A 41 -17.65 18.99 -6.10
C TRP A 41 -18.69 19.69 -5.22
N GLY A 42 -18.87 19.18 -4.00
CA GLY A 42 -19.83 19.70 -3.04
C GLY A 42 -19.43 19.43 -1.59
N PHE A 43 -20.38 19.66 -0.68
CA PHE A 43 -20.24 19.37 0.75
C PHE A 43 -20.66 17.93 1.06
N ALA A 44 -19.87 17.20 1.85
CA ALA A 44 -20.28 15.87 2.33
C ALA A 44 -21.49 15.90 3.26
N CYS A 45 -21.77 17.00 3.99
CA CYS A 45 -22.91 17.05 4.92
C CYS A 45 -24.28 17.04 4.25
N CYS A 46 -24.44 17.73 3.11
CA CYS A 46 -25.73 17.89 2.44
C CYS A 46 -25.72 17.49 0.96
N HIS A 47 -24.55 17.10 0.41
CA HIS A 47 -24.35 16.86 -1.02
C HIS A 47 -24.71 18.06 -1.90
N ALA A 48 -24.78 19.27 -1.34
CA ALA A 48 -25.00 20.48 -2.11
C ALA A 48 -23.74 20.80 -2.93
N THR A 49 -23.97 21.07 -4.21
CA THR A 49 -22.93 21.43 -5.21
C THR A 49 -22.83 22.93 -5.43
N ASP A 50 -23.48 23.74 -4.58
CA ASP A 50 -23.38 25.20 -4.56
C ASP A 50 -22.61 25.64 -3.31
N ARG A 51 -21.57 26.46 -3.50
CA ARG A 51 -20.69 26.90 -2.40
C ARG A 51 -21.39 27.82 -1.41
N GLU A 52 -22.43 28.50 -1.86
CA GLU A 52 -23.27 29.41 -1.08
C GLU A 52 -24.54 28.73 -0.57
N ALA A 53 -24.62 27.38 -0.63
CA ALA A 53 -25.76 26.63 -0.13
C ALA A 53 -26.03 26.93 1.35
N LYS A 54 -27.31 26.97 1.70
CA LYS A 54 -27.77 27.24 3.07
C LYS A 54 -27.13 26.25 4.07
N PRO A 55 -26.80 26.69 5.31
CA PRO A 55 -26.18 25.85 6.33
C PRO A 55 -26.96 24.56 6.61
N CYS A 56 -26.22 23.46 6.79
CA CYS A 56 -26.74 22.20 7.33
C CYS A 56 -27.31 22.48 8.74
N LYS A 57 -28.64 22.46 8.91
CA LYS A 57 -29.26 22.56 10.25
C LYS A 57 -28.73 21.41 11.14
N PRO A 58 -28.45 21.64 12.44
CA PRO A 58 -27.81 20.64 13.30
C PRO A 58 -28.77 19.54 13.81
N GLU A 59 -29.70 19.03 12.99
CA GLU A 59 -30.75 18.11 13.45
C GLU A 59 -30.98 16.87 12.55
N ALA A 60 -30.16 16.66 11.52
CA ALA A 60 -30.36 15.56 10.57
C ALA A 60 -29.41 14.37 10.77
N LEU A 61 -29.13 13.98 12.02
CA LEU A 61 -28.38 12.74 12.34
C LEU A 61 -29.28 11.56 12.76
N LEU A 62 -30.61 11.73 12.82
CA LEU A 62 -31.53 10.65 13.23
C LEU A 62 -32.86 10.74 12.45
N ALA A 63 -32.95 10.09 11.29
CA ALA A 63 -34.21 9.56 10.77
C ALA A 63 -33.96 8.56 9.64
N THR A 64 -34.29 7.32 9.95
CA THR A 64 -34.32 6.09 9.16
C THR A 64 -35.31 6.12 7.99
N SER A 65 -34.97 5.46 6.89
CA SER A 65 -35.96 4.78 6.02
C SER A 65 -35.30 3.67 5.20
N GLU A 66 -35.44 2.43 5.67
CA GLU A 66 -35.47 1.21 4.84
C GLU A 66 -36.93 0.99 4.34
N PRO A 67 -37.25 -0.06 3.57
CA PRO A 67 -36.63 -0.58 2.34
C PRO A 67 -37.69 -0.84 1.25
N GLU A 68 -37.42 -0.63 -0.04
CA GLU A 68 -38.29 -1.15 -1.11
C GLU A 68 -37.51 -1.77 -2.28
N ASP A 69 -37.84 -3.04 -2.50
CA ASP A 69 -37.63 -3.98 -3.61
C ASP A 69 -36.95 -3.51 -4.89
N MET A 70 -35.84 -4.19 -5.27
CA MET A 70 -35.53 -4.43 -6.68
C MET A 70 -34.66 -5.69 -6.90
N VAL A 71 -35.35 -6.74 -7.37
CA VAL A 71 -34.94 -7.70 -8.39
C VAL A 71 -33.67 -8.52 -8.14
N SER A 72 -33.91 -9.74 -7.63
CA SER A 72 -33.02 -10.90 -7.72
C SER A 72 -32.61 -11.18 -9.17
N THR A 73 -31.35 -10.93 -9.49
CA THR A 73 -30.64 -11.58 -10.60
C THR A 73 -29.70 -12.62 -9.99
N PRO A 74 -29.55 -13.82 -10.59
CA PRO A 74 -28.84 -14.91 -9.96
C PRO A 74 -27.37 -14.53 -9.78
N ARG A 75 -27.02 -14.32 -8.52
CA ARG A 75 -25.66 -14.24 -7.99
C ARG A 75 -24.99 -15.55 -8.35
N ARG A 76 -24.28 -15.54 -9.48
CA ARG A 76 -23.37 -16.61 -9.88
C ARG A 76 -22.50 -16.91 -8.68
N GLU A 77 -22.72 -18.11 -8.16
CA GLU A 77 -22.00 -18.73 -7.06
C GLU A 77 -20.51 -18.72 -7.42
N ALA A 78 -19.81 -17.68 -6.97
CA ALA A 78 -18.39 -17.79 -6.70
C ALA A 78 -18.34 -18.38 -5.30
N GLU A 79 -18.31 -19.71 -5.29
CA GLU A 79 -18.07 -20.56 -4.14
C GLU A 79 -16.91 -19.97 -3.33
N ALA A 80 -17.27 -19.30 -2.24
CA ALA A 80 -16.36 -19.09 -1.13
C ALA A 80 -16.16 -20.49 -0.52
N SER A 81 -15.25 -21.26 -1.12
CA SER A 81 -14.65 -22.42 -0.48
C SER A 81 -13.84 -21.90 0.70
N SER A 82 -14.56 -21.72 1.80
CA SER A 82 -14.08 -21.54 3.15
C SER A 82 -13.61 -22.89 3.69
N GLU A 83 -12.66 -23.51 3.00
CA GLU A 83 -11.81 -24.54 3.58
C GLU A 83 -10.50 -23.87 3.97
N ALA A 84 -9.84 -24.37 5.01
CA ALA A 84 -8.59 -23.87 5.54
C ALA A 84 -7.50 -23.92 4.45
N ALA A 85 -7.49 -22.94 3.56
CA ALA A 85 -6.71 -23.01 2.33
C ALA A 85 -5.25 -23.01 2.73
N GLU A 86 -4.64 -24.18 2.58
CA GLU A 86 -3.24 -24.47 2.79
C GLU A 86 -2.40 -23.63 1.81
N TRP A 87 -1.12 -23.47 2.13
CA TRP A 87 -0.18 -22.94 1.15
C TRP A 87 -0.12 -23.88 -0.05
N LEU A 88 -0.38 -23.35 -1.24
CA LEU A 88 -0.31 -24.11 -2.49
C LEU A 88 0.87 -23.58 -3.33
N PRO A 89 1.71 -24.46 -3.88
CA PRO A 89 2.83 -24.06 -4.71
C PRO A 89 2.35 -23.45 -6.04
N ARG A 90 3.23 -22.70 -6.72
CA ARG A 90 2.94 -22.08 -8.01
C ARG A 90 2.45 -23.07 -9.07
N SER A 91 2.92 -24.32 -9.03
CA SER A 91 2.54 -25.39 -9.95
C SER A 91 1.06 -25.81 -9.87
N SER A 92 0.37 -25.48 -8.78
CA SER A 92 -1.06 -25.78 -8.59
C SER A 92 -2.00 -24.86 -9.35
N PHE A 93 -1.48 -23.85 -10.06
CA PHE A 93 -2.27 -22.82 -10.71
C PHE A 93 -1.99 -22.71 -12.20
N GLU A 94 -3.05 -22.63 -12.99
CA GLU A 94 -2.95 -22.40 -14.44
C GLU A 94 -2.50 -20.98 -14.75
N THR A 95 -2.93 -19.99 -13.97
CA THR A 95 -2.64 -18.57 -14.21
C THR A 95 -1.85 -17.93 -13.07
N SER A 96 -0.94 -17.02 -13.41
CA SER A 96 -0.21 -16.19 -12.45
C SER A 96 -1.14 -15.36 -11.57
N VAL A 97 -2.23 -14.83 -12.16
CA VAL A 97 -3.25 -14.06 -11.42
C VAL A 97 -3.95 -14.92 -10.38
N GLY A 98 -4.31 -16.16 -10.72
CA GLY A 98 -4.91 -17.12 -9.79
C GLY A 98 -3.98 -17.43 -8.62
N PHE A 99 -2.71 -17.72 -8.92
CA PHE A 99 -1.68 -17.96 -7.90
C PHE A 99 -1.51 -16.75 -6.97
N LEU A 100 -1.28 -15.56 -7.53
CA LEU A 100 -1.10 -14.33 -6.76
C LEU A 100 -2.29 -14.05 -5.83
N THR A 101 -3.51 -14.21 -6.35
CA THR A 101 -4.75 -14.01 -5.58
C THR A 101 -4.80 -14.97 -4.38
N HIS A 102 -4.58 -16.26 -4.61
CA HIS A 102 -4.55 -17.27 -3.56
C HIS A 102 -3.48 -16.97 -2.51
N SER A 103 -2.24 -16.72 -2.94
CA SER A 103 -1.12 -16.49 -2.05
C SER A 103 -1.32 -15.25 -1.18
N MET A 104 -1.78 -14.12 -1.74
CA MET A 104 -2.01 -12.91 -0.96
C MET A 104 -3.12 -13.11 0.08
N GLN A 105 -4.21 -13.79 -0.30
CA GLN A 105 -5.28 -14.14 0.63
C GLN A 105 -4.82 -15.10 1.71
N TYR A 106 -3.98 -16.08 1.37
CA TYR A 106 -3.34 -16.99 2.32
C TYR A 106 -2.48 -16.23 3.33
N PHE A 107 -1.59 -15.36 2.85
CA PHE A 107 -0.71 -14.58 3.71
C PHE A 107 -1.47 -13.65 4.67
N LEU A 108 -2.55 -13.02 4.21
CA LEU A 108 -3.42 -12.23 5.08
C LEU A 108 -4.10 -13.07 6.17
N ARG A 109 -4.52 -14.30 5.83
CA ARG A 109 -5.06 -15.23 6.83
C ARG A 109 -4.00 -15.62 7.85
N CYS A 110 -2.77 -15.90 7.41
CA CYS A 110 -1.64 -16.14 8.31
C CYS A 110 -1.38 -14.95 9.23
N TRP A 111 -1.41 -13.72 8.72
CA TRP A 111 -1.28 -12.51 9.54
C TRP A 111 -2.41 -12.43 10.59
N ARG A 112 -3.68 -12.56 10.18
CA ARG A 112 -4.83 -12.53 11.10
C ARG A 112 -4.71 -13.58 12.21
N SER A 113 -4.39 -14.82 11.84
CA SER A 113 -4.18 -15.90 12.80
C SER A 113 -2.99 -15.61 13.73
N GLY A 114 -1.94 -15.01 13.19
CA GLY A 114 -0.74 -14.62 13.93
C GLY A 114 -0.96 -13.55 14.97
N LEU A 115 -1.92 -12.63 14.78
CA LEU A 115 -2.27 -11.63 15.77
C LEU A 115 -2.93 -12.22 17.03
N GLN A 116 -3.54 -13.40 16.91
CA GLN A 116 -4.11 -14.11 18.06
C GLN A 116 -3.02 -14.72 18.95
N ASP A 117 -1.79 -14.88 18.43
CA ASP A 117 -0.65 -15.36 19.19
C ASP A 117 0.13 -14.21 19.86
N PRO A 118 0.15 -14.15 21.21
CA PRO A 118 0.85 -13.08 21.93
C PRO A 118 2.37 -13.07 21.71
N THR A 119 2.98 -14.21 21.34
CA THR A 119 4.43 -14.27 21.10
C THR A 119 4.80 -13.57 19.80
N THR A 120 3.99 -13.75 18.76
CA THR A 120 4.12 -13.05 17.48
C THR A 120 3.92 -11.54 17.66
N ALA A 121 2.89 -11.12 18.38
CA ALA A 121 2.65 -9.70 18.63
C ALA A 121 3.87 -9.01 19.28
N ARG A 122 4.54 -9.69 20.23
CA ARG A 122 5.77 -9.17 20.86
C ARG A 122 6.94 -9.07 19.87
N ARG A 123 7.12 -10.05 18.99
CA ARG A 123 8.16 -10.01 17.94
C ARG A 123 7.94 -8.83 16.99
N LEU A 124 6.70 -8.61 16.58
CA LEU A 124 6.34 -7.48 15.71
C LEU A 124 6.58 -6.14 16.40
N GLN A 125 6.21 -5.98 17.67
CA GLN A 125 6.50 -4.78 18.45
C GLN A 125 8.01 -4.52 18.61
N GLY A 126 8.83 -5.57 18.59
CA GLY A 126 10.29 -5.47 18.62
C GLY A 126 10.92 -4.88 17.35
N LEU A 127 10.18 -4.77 16.24
CA LEU A 127 10.66 -4.21 14.96
C LEU A 127 10.68 -2.66 14.95
N GLY A 128 10.57 -2.02 16.13
CA GLY A 128 10.63 -0.57 16.30
C GLY A 128 9.31 0.14 15.97
N SER A 129 9.38 1.42 15.61
CA SER A 129 8.21 2.31 15.45
C SER A 129 7.20 1.82 14.38
N GLY A 130 7.67 1.04 13.40
CA GLY A 130 6.79 0.41 12.39
C GLY A 130 6.01 -0.81 12.92
N GLY A 131 6.53 -1.48 13.96
CA GLY A 131 5.99 -2.73 14.50
C GLY A 131 4.63 -2.61 15.17
N SER A 132 4.42 -1.53 15.93
CA SER A 132 3.14 -1.26 16.62
C SER A 132 1.97 -1.11 15.65
N ASN A 133 2.23 -0.61 14.43
CA ASN A 133 1.21 -0.52 13.38
C ASN A 133 0.89 -1.89 12.76
N LEU A 134 1.78 -2.88 12.83
CA LEU A 134 1.55 -4.21 12.27
C LEU A 134 0.72 -5.12 13.18
N THR A 135 0.62 -4.78 14.47
CA THR A 135 -0.13 -5.57 15.45
C THR A 135 -1.59 -5.15 15.63
N SER A 136 -2.03 -4.07 14.97
CA SER A 136 -3.39 -3.55 15.08
C SER A 136 -4.34 -4.27 14.13
N GLU A 137 -5.53 -4.66 14.60
CA GLU A 137 -6.60 -5.23 13.78
C GLU A 137 -6.97 -4.33 12.59
N ARG A 138 -7.01 -3.01 12.82
CA ARG A 138 -7.25 -2.01 11.76
C ARG A 138 -6.24 -2.10 10.62
N SER A 139 -4.98 -2.35 10.93
CA SER A 139 -3.90 -2.46 9.94
C SER A 139 -4.08 -3.71 9.07
N VAL A 140 -4.55 -4.80 9.67
CA VAL A 140 -4.87 -6.03 8.92
C VAL A 140 -6.08 -5.85 8.03
N ASP A 141 -7.09 -5.12 8.49
CA ASP A 141 -8.26 -4.79 7.67
C ASP A 141 -7.91 -3.84 6.51
N GLU A 142 -7.05 -2.85 6.75
CA GLU A 142 -6.49 -2.00 5.70
C GLU A 142 -5.69 -2.81 4.68
N ALA A 143 -4.84 -3.72 5.14
CA ALA A 143 -4.09 -4.64 4.29
C ALA A 143 -5.04 -5.55 3.49
N GLY A 144 -6.11 -6.03 4.12
CA GLY A 144 -7.19 -6.80 3.50
C GLY A 144 -7.81 -6.08 2.32
N ARG A 145 -8.31 -4.86 2.56
CA ARG A 145 -8.90 -4.02 1.50
C ARG A 145 -7.91 -3.73 0.36
N ALA A 146 -6.65 -3.48 0.69
CA ALA A 146 -5.62 -3.26 -0.31
C ALA A 146 -5.36 -4.52 -1.15
N VAL A 147 -5.24 -5.70 -0.55
CA VAL A 147 -5.08 -6.96 -1.29
C VAL A 147 -6.28 -7.24 -2.20
N GLU A 148 -7.50 -7.04 -1.71
CA GLU A 148 -8.72 -7.20 -2.54
C GLU A 148 -8.70 -6.25 -3.74
N ASP A 149 -8.31 -5.00 -3.53
CA ASP A 149 -8.15 -4.04 -4.63
C ASP A 149 -7.07 -4.47 -5.63
N MET A 150 -5.94 -4.99 -5.14
CA MET A 150 -4.87 -5.54 -5.99
C MET A 150 -5.36 -6.73 -6.81
N CYS A 151 -6.10 -7.67 -6.20
CA CYS A 151 -6.65 -8.83 -6.88
C CYS A 151 -7.64 -8.43 -7.98
N ARG A 152 -8.49 -7.43 -7.73
CA ARG A 152 -9.37 -6.85 -8.77
C ARG A 152 -8.57 -6.26 -9.92
N LYS A 153 -7.49 -5.52 -9.64
CA LYS A 153 -6.61 -4.95 -10.67
C LYS A 153 -5.88 -6.02 -11.48
N LEU A 154 -5.44 -7.10 -10.84
CA LEU A 154 -4.83 -8.26 -11.49
C LEU A 154 -5.84 -8.95 -12.43
N GLY A 155 -7.08 -9.15 -11.98
CA GLY A 155 -8.15 -9.75 -12.79
C GLY A 155 -8.58 -8.90 -13.99
N ALA A 156 -8.44 -7.57 -13.91
CA ALA A 156 -8.71 -6.66 -15.01
C ALA A 156 -7.61 -6.66 -16.11
N GLN A 157 -6.53 -7.45 -15.96
CA GLN A 157 -5.44 -7.64 -16.92
C GLN A 157 -4.75 -6.35 -17.41
N ARG A 158 -4.69 -5.30 -16.57
CA ARG A 158 -4.02 -4.03 -16.93
C ARG A 158 -2.53 -3.96 -16.61
N LEU A 159 -1.90 -5.08 -16.24
CA LEU A 159 -0.50 -5.10 -15.83
C LEU A 159 0.41 -5.57 -16.97
N SER A 160 1.61 -4.98 -17.04
CA SER A 160 2.64 -5.50 -17.92
C SER A 160 3.07 -6.90 -17.48
N VAL A 161 3.45 -7.73 -18.46
CA VAL A 161 3.89 -9.12 -18.24
C VAL A 161 5.09 -9.16 -17.28
N ASP A 162 6.03 -8.21 -17.42
CA ASP A 162 7.21 -8.13 -16.55
C ASP A 162 6.86 -7.82 -15.09
N LEU A 163 5.91 -6.92 -14.87
CA LEU A 163 5.45 -6.57 -13.53
C LEU A 163 4.75 -7.77 -12.87
N LEU A 164 3.95 -8.50 -13.65
CA LEU A 164 3.27 -9.72 -13.17
C LEU A 164 4.28 -10.80 -12.77
N HIS A 165 5.31 -11.05 -13.58
CA HIS A 165 6.38 -12.01 -13.25
C HIS A 165 7.14 -11.61 -11.99
N LYS A 166 7.50 -10.32 -11.83
CA LYS A 166 8.18 -9.85 -10.61
C LYS A 166 7.32 -10.02 -9.36
N LEU A 167 6.02 -9.73 -9.44
CA LEU A 167 5.09 -9.95 -8.34
C LEU A 167 4.99 -11.44 -7.98
N GLU A 168 4.93 -12.31 -8.99
CA GLU A 168 4.92 -13.75 -8.81
C GLU A 168 6.21 -14.24 -8.13
N GLU A 169 7.38 -13.81 -8.63
CA GLU A 169 8.68 -14.15 -8.05
C GLU A 169 8.78 -13.71 -6.59
N MET A 170 8.28 -12.50 -6.27
CA MET A 170 8.25 -12.00 -4.89
C MET A 170 7.39 -12.90 -4.00
N VAL A 171 6.19 -13.27 -4.44
CA VAL A 171 5.27 -14.11 -3.68
C VAL A 171 5.80 -15.53 -3.49
N VAL A 172 6.44 -16.13 -4.51
CA VAL A 172 7.12 -17.42 -4.41
C VAL A 172 8.22 -17.35 -3.35
N SER A 173 9.06 -16.31 -3.42
CA SER A 173 10.16 -16.10 -2.47
C SER A 173 9.65 -15.94 -1.03
N ILE A 174 8.52 -15.27 -0.83
CA ILE A 174 7.87 -15.17 0.49
C ILE A 174 7.40 -16.55 0.97
N GLY A 175 6.76 -17.33 0.10
CA GLY A 175 6.29 -18.69 0.41
C GLY A 175 7.42 -19.64 0.79
N ASP A 176 8.55 -19.55 0.10
CA ASP A 176 9.76 -20.33 0.35
C ASP A 176 10.58 -19.80 1.55
N ARG A 177 10.11 -18.72 2.19
CA ARG A 177 10.77 -18.02 3.32
C ARG A 177 12.12 -17.42 2.95
N GLU A 178 12.36 -17.15 1.67
CA GLU A 178 13.52 -16.44 1.13
C GLU A 178 13.29 -14.92 1.21
N TYR A 179 13.07 -14.41 2.43
CA TYR A 179 12.65 -13.03 2.64
C TYR A 179 13.66 -12.01 2.10
N ALA A 180 14.96 -12.26 2.23
CA ALA A 180 16.01 -11.39 1.70
C ALA A 180 15.90 -11.21 0.17
N HIS A 181 15.61 -12.30 -0.56
CA HIS A 181 15.36 -12.26 -2.00
C HIS A 181 14.06 -11.55 -2.33
N ALA A 182 12.97 -11.84 -1.61
CA ALA A 182 11.70 -11.12 -1.74
C ALA A 182 11.84 -9.61 -1.51
N ASN A 183 12.66 -9.20 -0.54
CA ASN A 183 12.98 -7.80 -0.28
C ASN A 183 13.76 -7.16 -1.43
N LYS A 184 14.70 -7.87 -2.04
CA LYS A 184 15.42 -7.40 -3.23
C LYS A 184 14.44 -7.14 -4.38
N ILE A 185 13.52 -8.07 -4.65
CA ILE A 185 12.49 -7.92 -5.68
C ILE A 185 11.57 -6.73 -5.35
N TYR A 186 11.18 -6.56 -4.08
CA TYR A 186 10.44 -5.38 -3.63
C TYR A 186 11.19 -4.07 -3.92
N MET A 187 12.49 -4.00 -3.63
CA MET A 187 13.28 -2.81 -3.93
C MET A 187 13.34 -2.54 -5.44
N ASP A 188 13.54 -3.59 -6.24
CA ASP A 188 13.50 -3.50 -7.71
C ASP A 188 12.13 -3.07 -8.25
N LEU A 189 11.05 -3.38 -7.53
CA LEU A 189 9.67 -2.96 -7.84
C LEU A 189 9.37 -1.53 -7.39
N VAL A 190 9.99 -1.01 -6.34
CA VAL A 190 9.67 0.33 -5.81
C VAL A 190 10.60 1.41 -6.37
N ILE A 191 11.88 1.08 -6.47
CA ILE A 191 12.92 2.00 -6.96
C ILE A 191 13.10 1.84 -8.49
N GLY A 192 12.72 0.68 -9.02
CA GLY A 192 12.93 0.29 -10.40
C GLY A 192 14.30 -0.34 -10.61
N THR A 193 14.43 -1.10 -11.70
CA THR A 193 15.70 -1.78 -12.07
C THR A 193 16.79 -0.79 -12.57
N LYS A 194 16.50 0.51 -12.62
CA LYS A 194 17.48 1.51 -13.06
C LYS A 194 18.57 1.60 -12.00
N LYS A 195 19.77 1.13 -12.34
CA LYS A 195 20.97 1.24 -11.51
C LYS A 195 21.35 2.72 -11.39
N TRP A 196 20.80 3.43 -10.41
CA TRP A 196 21.09 4.85 -10.17
C TRP A 196 22.50 5.13 -9.64
N LEU A 197 23.38 4.13 -9.52
CA LEU A 197 24.61 4.23 -8.71
C LEU A 197 25.92 3.77 -9.37
N ASN A 198 25.95 3.47 -10.68
CA ASN A 198 27.24 3.27 -11.38
C ASN A 198 27.60 4.36 -12.40
N ASP A 199 26.67 5.26 -12.75
CA ASP A 199 26.93 6.41 -13.63
C ASP A 199 26.79 7.75 -12.90
N MET A 200 27.12 7.78 -11.61
CA MET A 200 27.59 9.03 -11.02
C MET A 200 29.07 9.11 -11.37
N PRO A 201 29.51 9.96 -12.33
CA PRO A 201 30.93 10.24 -12.46
C PRO A 201 31.36 10.82 -11.13
N TYR A 202 32.03 9.97 -10.34
CA TYR A 202 32.80 10.43 -9.22
C TYR A 202 33.64 11.58 -9.76
N MET A 203 33.37 12.79 -9.26
CA MET A 203 34.19 13.96 -9.49
C MET A 203 35.55 13.69 -8.84
N VAL A 204 36.35 12.88 -9.53
CA VAL A 204 37.76 12.74 -9.29
C VAL A 204 38.37 13.89 -10.07
N ASN A 205 38.64 14.99 -9.36
CA ASN A 205 39.53 16.04 -9.84
C ASN A 205 40.93 15.42 -10.02
N PHE A 206 41.18 14.88 -11.21
CA PHE A 206 42.52 14.84 -11.78
C PHE A 206 42.46 15.51 -13.14
N SER A 207 43.01 16.72 -13.20
CA SER A 207 43.34 17.38 -14.44
C SER A 207 44.27 16.48 -15.27
N MET A 208 43.86 16.11 -16.48
CA MET A 208 44.60 16.34 -17.72
C MET A 208 43.94 15.58 -18.90
N SER A 209 43.86 16.28 -20.04
CA SER A 209 43.47 15.81 -21.38
C SER A 209 42.00 15.52 -21.69
N ARG A 210 41.28 16.63 -21.94
CA ARG A 210 40.47 16.94 -23.13
C ARG A 210 40.24 15.78 -24.12
N GLN A 211 39.15 15.05 -23.94
CA GLN A 211 38.28 14.57 -25.02
C GLN A 211 36.83 14.76 -24.56
N ASP A 212 36.11 15.61 -25.29
CA ASP A 212 34.68 15.88 -25.10
C ASP A 212 33.88 14.62 -25.43
N THR A 213 33.56 13.84 -24.40
CA THR A 213 32.45 12.89 -24.49
C THR A 213 31.20 13.64 -24.04
N GLU A 214 30.42 14.14 -25.00
CA GLU A 214 29.09 14.69 -24.71
C GLU A 214 28.23 13.58 -24.09
N VAL A 215 28.04 13.65 -22.77
CA VAL A 215 27.07 12.81 -22.07
C VAL A 215 25.68 13.32 -22.43
N HIS A 216 25.08 12.72 -23.44
CA HIS A 216 23.70 12.97 -23.81
C HIS A 216 22.79 12.38 -22.72
N TRP A 217 22.40 13.22 -21.76
CA TRP A 217 21.32 12.91 -20.82
C TRP A 217 20.03 12.81 -21.62
N THR A 218 19.58 11.60 -21.96
CA THR A 218 18.18 11.38 -22.27
C THR A 218 17.43 11.27 -20.96
N PRO A 219 16.57 12.24 -20.59
CA PRO A 219 15.57 11.98 -19.59
C PRO A 219 14.58 11.01 -20.24
N GLU A 220 14.82 9.71 -20.10
CA GLU A 220 13.74 8.74 -20.28
C GLU A 220 12.75 8.94 -19.13
N SER A 221 11.89 9.93 -19.33
CA SER A 221 10.71 10.26 -18.53
C SER A 221 9.62 9.19 -18.71
N GLY A 222 9.98 7.91 -18.62
CA GLY A 222 9.02 6.83 -18.49
C GLY A 222 8.51 6.82 -17.05
N SER A 223 7.19 6.95 -16.87
CA SER A 223 6.54 6.70 -15.58
C SER A 223 6.97 5.33 -15.05
N HIS A 224 7.23 5.22 -13.74
CA HIS A 224 7.61 3.94 -13.16
C HIS A 224 6.47 2.93 -13.36
N PRO A 225 6.71 1.68 -13.81
CA PRO A 225 5.65 0.75 -14.19
C PRO A 225 4.66 0.44 -13.05
N VAL A 226 5.13 0.46 -11.80
CA VAL A 226 4.26 0.33 -10.61
C VAL A 226 3.38 1.56 -10.37
N ASP A 227 3.87 2.76 -10.71
CA ASP A 227 3.09 4.00 -10.61
C ASP A 227 2.03 4.07 -11.71
N GLU A 228 2.39 3.69 -12.94
CA GLU A 228 1.46 3.62 -14.08
C GLU A 228 0.34 2.60 -13.85
N ALA A 229 0.68 1.45 -13.25
CA ALA A 229 -0.29 0.45 -12.84
C ALA A 229 -1.14 0.86 -11.61
N GLY A 230 -0.79 1.95 -10.92
CA GLY A 230 -1.45 2.38 -9.69
C GLY A 230 -1.34 1.34 -8.57
N LEU A 231 -0.19 0.67 -8.47
CA LEU A 231 0.09 -0.43 -7.54
C LEU A 231 1.03 -0.06 -6.39
N ARG A 232 1.52 1.19 -6.33
CA ARG A 232 2.53 1.61 -5.34
C ARG A 232 2.10 1.38 -3.90
N SER A 233 0.85 1.72 -3.56
CA SER A 233 0.30 1.48 -2.21
C SER A 233 0.18 -0.02 -1.91
N HIS A 234 -0.18 -0.83 -2.91
CA HIS A 234 -0.35 -2.28 -2.77
C HIS A 234 0.97 -3.01 -2.53
N VAL A 235 2.05 -2.59 -3.21
CA VAL A 235 3.39 -3.16 -3.03
C VAL A 235 3.94 -2.87 -1.62
N VAL A 236 3.61 -1.71 -1.04
CA VAL A 236 3.92 -1.42 0.37
C VAL A 236 3.17 -2.36 1.32
N VAL A 237 1.92 -2.71 1.01
CA VAL A 237 1.16 -3.70 1.80
C VAL A 237 1.78 -5.09 1.70
N LEU A 238 2.22 -5.51 0.51
CA LEU A 238 2.96 -6.77 0.35
C LEU A 238 4.23 -6.80 1.20
N ARG A 239 4.94 -5.66 1.31
CA ARG A 239 6.10 -5.55 2.20
C ARG A 239 5.71 -5.71 3.68
N ARG A 240 4.62 -5.11 4.13
CA ARG A 240 4.11 -5.29 5.50
C ARG A 240 3.76 -6.75 5.77
N ILE A 241 3.05 -7.39 4.85
CA ILE A 241 2.72 -8.81 4.90
C ILE A 241 4.00 -9.65 5.03
N MET A 242 5.00 -9.42 4.18
CA MET A 242 6.29 -10.11 4.23
C MET A 242 6.97 -9.99 5.58
N MET A 243 7.02 -8.79 6.17
CA MET A 243 7.61 -8.58 7.51
C MET A 243 6.87 -9.38 8.58
N VAL A 244 5.54 -9.46 8.49
CA VAL A 244 4.74 -10.22 9.44
C VAL A 244 4.98 -11.72 9.30
N LEU A 245 5.01 -12.24 8.08
CA LEU A 245 5.30 -13.64 7.82
C LEU A 245 6.69 -14.05 8.28
N GLN A 246 7.69 -13.17 8.14
CA GLN A 246 9.02 -13.41 8.69
C GLN A 246 9.01 -13.51 10.22
N ALA A 247 8.21 -12.68 10.91
CA ALA A 247 8.10 -12.76 12.36
C ALA A 247 7.37 -14.03 12.84
N LEU A 248 6.37 -14.47 12.07
CA LEU A 248 5.59 -15.69 12.32
C LEU A 248 6.39 -16.96 12.05
N SER A 249 7.03 -17.02 10.88
CA SER A 249 7.75 -18.17 10.36
C SER A 249 9.11 -17.74 9.80
N PRO A 250 10.08 -17.43 10.68
CA PRO A 250 11.42 -17.05 10.24
C PRO A 250 12.09 -18.20 9.48
N ASN A 251 13.00 -17.87 8.57
CA ASN A 251 13.85 -18.87 7.95
C ASN A 251 14.88 -19.38 8.97
N THR A 252 15.18 -20.68 8.91
CA THR A 252 16.23 -21.32 9.70
C THR A 252 17.61 -20.71 9.42
N ASP A 253 17.87 -20.30 8.18
CA ASP A 253 19.07 -19.57 7.79
C ASP A 253 18.86 -18.06 8.01
N PRO A 254 19.64 -17.42 8.90
CA PRO A 254 19.50 -16.00 9.19
C PRO A 254 19.82 -15.10 7.99
N SER A 255 20.65 -15.54 7.05
CA SER A 255 21.01 -14.75 5.86
C SER A 255 19.83 -14.57 4.88
N LYS A 256 18.83 -15.45 4.99
CA LYS A 256 17.61 -15.43 4.19
C LYS A 256 16.51 -14.58 4.81
N ASN A 257 16.67 -14.15 6.06
CA ASN A 257 15.77 -13.21 6.71
C ASN A 257 16.15 -11.77 6.33
N CYS A 258 15.17 -10.86 6.27
CA CYS A 258 15.44 -9.44 6.15
C CYS A 258 15.84 -8.86 7.52
N GLY A 259 16.98 -8.18 7.58
CA GLY A 259 17.40 -7.37 8.73
C GLY A 259 16.65 -6.05 8.83
#